data_AF-A0A7J9WYF8-F1
#
_entry.id   AF-A0A7J9WYF8-F1
#
_cell.length_a   1.000
_cell.length_b   1.000
_cell.length_c   1.000
_cell.angle_alpha   90.00
_cell.angle_beta   90.00
_cell.angle_gamma   90.00
#
_symmetry.space_group_name_H-M   'P 1'
#
loop_
_entity.id
_entity.type
_entity.pdbx_description
1 polymer ?
#
loop_
_entity_poly.entity_id
_entity_poly.type
_entity_poly.pdbx_seq_one_letter_code
_entity_poly.pdbx_strand_id
1 'polypeptide(L)'
;MNSEHHRTAFMTELRMLCWRGPEPQRIDSAHVNLEADFIRAHGASLAASYALDYRLETEPGWVTRELDVRARGDGWWRSLVLRRSAR
;
A
#
# COMPACT_ATOMS: atom_id res chain seq x y z
N MET A 1 3.52 6.16 45.39
CA MET A 1 3.78 7.01 44.21
C MET A 1 4.45 6.12 43.17
N ASN A 2 3.66 5.23 42.53
CA ASN A 2 4.14 4.33 41.49
C ASN A 2 3.57 4.83 40.16
N SER A 3 4.45 5.39 39.34
CA SER A 3 4.16 5.85 37.99
C SER A 3 4.04 4.66 37.04
N GLU A 4 2.81 4.32 36.68
CA GLU A 4 2.50 3.40 35.59
C GLU A 4 3.05 3.95 34.28
N HIS A 5 4.04 3.26 33.72
CA HIS A 5 4.48 3.50 32.35
C HIS A 5 3.46 2.84 31.43
N HIS A 6 2.41 3.57 31.06
CA HIS A 6 1.54 3.21 29.95
C HIS A 6 2.37 3.25 28.66
N ARG A 7 2.99 2.12 28.31
CA ARG A 7 3.41 1.86 26.94
C ARG A 7 2.13 1.64 26.14
N THR A 8 1.64 2.69 25.49
CA THR A 8 0.62 2.55 24.45
C THR A 8 1.22 1.68 23.36
N ALA A 9 0.82 0.42 23.30
CA ALA A 9 1.03 -0.40 22.12
C ALA A 9 0.20 0.24 21.00
N PHE A 10 0.84 0.83 20.00
CA PHE A 10 0.16 1.13 18.75
C PHE A 10 -0.20 -0.22 18.13
N MET A 11 -1.49 -0.56 18.16
CA MET A 11 -2.00 -1.75 17.49
C MET A 11 -1.87 -1.53 15.99
N THR A 12 -1.05 -2.37 15.34
CA THR A 12 -1.10 -2.56 13.89
C THR A 12 -2.54 -2.86 13.50
N GLU A 13 -3.15 -1.98 12.70
CA GLU A 13 -4.51 -2.21 12.22
C GLU A 13 -4.47 -2.67 10.77
N LEU A 14 -4.81 -3.95 10.55
CA LEU A 14 -5.06 -4.46 9.21
C LEU A 14 -6.46 -4.01 8.78
N ARG A 15 -6.52 -3.16 7.76
CA ARG A 15 -7.75 -2.66 7.17
C ARG A 15 -7.89 -3.15 5.74
N MET A 16 -9.10 -3.54 5.35
CA MET A 16 -9.45 -3.68 3.93
C MET A 16 -10.14 -2.39 3.48
N LEU A 17 -9.57 -1.72 2.49
CA LEU A 17 -10.11 -0.50 1.90
C LEU A 17 -10.53 -0.78 0.46
N CYS A 18 -11.67 -0.23 0.05
CA CYS A 18 -12.16 -0.24 -1.33
C CYS A 18 -12.62 1.17 -1.69
N TRP A 19 -12.24 1.66 -2.86
CA TRP A 19 -12.62 2.99 -3.32
C TRP A 19 -12.72 3.04 -4.84
N ARG A 20 -13.43 4.06 -5.35
CA ARG A 20 -13.47 4.35 -6.77
C ARG A 20 -12.30 5.28 -7.11
N GLY A 21 -11.57 4.95 -8.18
CA GLY A 21 -10.52 5.80 -8.71
C GLY A 21 -11.08 7.07 -9.38
N PRO A 22 -10.21 8.01 -9.78
CA PRO A 22 -10.63 9.22 -10.48
C PRO A 22 -11.20 8.91 -11.89
N GLU A 23 -10.78 7.81 -12.52
CA GLU A 23 -11.40 7.30 -13.74
C GLU A 23 -12.72 6.55 -13.41
N PRO A 24 -13.83 6.78 -14.15
CA PRO A 24 -15.15 6.24 -13.78
C PRO A 24 -15.21 4.70 -13.66
N GLN A 25 -14.43 3.98 -14.46
CA GLN A 25 -14.37 2.52 -14.47
C GLN A 25 -13.36 1.95 -13.47
N ARG A 26 -12.57 2.81 -12.83
CA ARG A 26 -11.49 2.35 -11.94
C ARG A 26 -12.02 2.03 -10.55
N ILE A 27 -11.76 0.81 -10.10
CA ILE A 27 -12.04 0.35 -8.74
C ILE A 27 -10.72 -0.11 -8.14
N ASP A 28 -10.39 0.42 -6.98
CA ASP A 28 -9.20 0.06 -6.23
C ASP A 28 -9.58 -0.64 -4.93
N SER A 29 -8.75 -1.60 -4.52
CA SER A 29 -8.83 -2.26 -3.23
C SER A 29 -7.44 -2.48 -2.63
N ALA A 30 -7.33 -2.46 -1.31
CA ALA A 30 -6.08 -2.71 -0.62
C ALA A 30 -6.28 -3.34 0.76
N HIS A 31 -5.44 -4.31 1.07
CA HIS A 31 -5.13 -4.67 2.44
C HIS A 31 -4.02 -3.74 2.93
N VAL A 32 -4.29 -3.01 4.00
CA VAL A 32 -3.41 -1.99 4.55
C VAL A 32 -3.10 -2.34 6.00
N ASN A 33 -1.84 -2.64 6.29
CA ASN A 33 -1.31 -2.59 7.65
C ASN A 33 -0.91 -1.14 7.91
N LEU A 34 -1.77 -0.41 8.60
CA LEU A 34 -1.53 0.98 8.99
C LEU A 34 -0.90 1.01 10.38
N GLU A 35 0.25 1.68 10.47
CA GLU A 35 1.02 1.85 11.70
C GLU A 35 1.15 3.33 12.00
N ALA A 36 1.80 3.70 13.10
CA ALA A 36 1.86 5.10 13.55
C ALA A 36 2.57 6.03 12.54
N ASP A 37 3.61 5.54 11.85
CA ASP A 37 4.47 6.36 10.99
C ASP A 37 4.92 5.65 9.70
N PHE A 38 4.40 4.44 9.44
CA PHE A 38 4.64 3.71 8.20
C PHE A 38 3.40 2.90 7.77
N ILE A 39 3.42 2.45 6.53
CA ILE A 39 2.37 1.62 5.94
C ILE A 39 2.99 0.46 5.18
N ARG A 40 2.36 -0.71 5.28
CA ARG A 40 2.53 -1.81 4.34
C ARG A 40 1.20 -2.12 3.69
N ALA A 41 1.17 -2.17 2.38
CA ALA A 41 -0.06 -2.42 1.64
C ALA A 41 0.16 -3.42 0.51
N HIS A 42 -0.86 -4.23 0.26
CA HIS A 42 -1.03 -4.99 -0.97
C HIS A 42 -2.41 -4.66 -1.54
N GLY A 43 -2.46 -4.27 -2.80
CA GLY A 43 -3.71 -3.86 -3.42
C GLY A 43 -3.81 -4.21 -4.88
N ALA A 44 -5.00 -3.98 -5.40
CA ALA A 44 -5.33 -4.16 -6.80
C ALA A 44 -6.07 -2.94 -7.33
N SER A 45 -5.92 -2.69 -8.63
CA SER A 45 -6.68 -1.69 -9.37
C SER A 45 -7.25 -2.35 -10.62
N LEU A 46 -8.57 -2.27 -10.79
CA LEU A 46 -9.25 -2.70 -12.00
C LEU A 46 -9.63 -1.46 -12.78
N ALA A 47 -9.06 -1.28 -13.96
CA ALA A 47 -9.35 -0.20 -14.89
C ALA A 47 -9.98 -0.76 -16.18
N ALA A 48 -10.43 0.13 -17.08
CA ALA A 48 -11.13 -0.27 -18.30
C ALA A 48 -10.29 -1.17 -19.23
N SER A 49 -8.98 -0.94 -19.32
CA SER A 49 -8.08 -1.61 -20.28
C SER A 49 -6.99 -2.46 -19.62
N TYR A 50 -6.87 -2.44 -18.30
CA TYR A 50 -5.86 -3.20 -17.57
C TYR A 50 -6.30 -3.50 -16.13
N ALA A 51 -5.73 -4.56 -15.58
CA ALA A 51 -5.70 -4.83 -14.15
C ALA A 51 -4.28 -4.63 -13.63
N LEU A 52 -4.17 -4.15 -12.40
CA LEU A 52 -2.91 -3.93 -11.72
C LEU A 52 -2.97 -4.55 -10.33
N ASP A 53 -1.88 -5.17 -9.91
CA ASP A 53 -1.61 -5.54 -8.51
C ASP A 53 -0.32 -4.86 -8.05
N TYR A 54 -0.28 -4.51 -6.76
CA TYR A 54 0.88 -3.84 -6.20
C TYR A 54 1.16 -4.25 -4.75
N ARG A 55 2.42 -4.09 -4.36
CA ARG A 55 2.89 -4.10 -2.97
C ARG A 55 3.63 -2.80 -2.68
N LEU A 56 3.23 -2.10 -1.64
CA LEU A 56 3.85 -0.87 -1.16
C LEU A 56 4.39 -1.08 0.26
N GLU A 57 5.62 -0.64 0.49
CA GLU A 57 6.18 -0.53 1.83
C GLU A 57 6.84 0.83 2.00
N THR A 58 6.57 1.48 3.14
CA THR A 58 7.22 2.71 3.55
C THR A 58 8.14 2.50 4.75
N GLU A 59 9.03 3.46 4.92
CA GLU A 59 9.79 3.74 6.14
C GLU A 59 9.08 4.79 7.01
N PRO A 60 9.58 5.07 8.23
CA PRO A 60 9.11 6.16 9.07
C PRO A 60 8.95 7.49 8.32
N GLY A 61 7.90 8.23 8.66
CA GLY A 61 7.54 9.45 7.95
C GLY A 61 6.92 9.18 6.59
N TRP A 62 6.35 7.98 6.40
CA TRP A 62 5.61 7.59 5.18
C TRP A 62 6.43 7.60 3.90
N VAL A 63 7.76 7.48 4.01
CA VAL A 63 8.67 7.52 2.87
C VAL A 63 8.65 6.17 2.15
N THR A 64 8.28 6.14 0.87
CA THR A 64 8.30 4.89 0.08
C THR A 64 9.69 4.25 0.09
N ARG A 65 9.78 3.02 0.59
CA ARG A 65 10.97 2.17 0.59
C ARG A 65 10.98 1.28 -0.65
N GLU A 66 9.87 0.61 -0.91
CA GLU A 66 9.70 -0.27 -2.06
C GLU A 66 8.27 -0.19 -2.61
N LEU A 67 8.16 -0.22 -3.94
CA LEU A 67 6.92 -0.38 -4.68
C LEU A 67 7.13 -1.43 -5.77
N ASP A 68 6.47 -2.58 -5.65
CA ASP A 68 6.39 -3.62 -6.69
C ASP A 68 5.00 -3.54 -7.33
N VAL A 69 4.97 -3.43 -8.66
CA VAL A 69 3.75 -3.26 -9.45
C VAL A 69 3.78 -4.22 -10.62
N ARG A 70 2.64 -4.87 -10.87
CA ARG A 70 2.39 -5.67 -12.06
C ARG A 70 1.10 -5.19 -12.70
N ALA A 71 1.17 -4.92 -14.00
CA ALA A 71 0.02 -4.53 -14.80
C ALA A 71 -0.16 -5.52 -15.96
N ARG A 72 -1.42 -5.87 -16.23
CA ARG A 72 -1.83 -6.80 -17.28
C ARG A 72 -2.98 -6.19 -18.07
N GLY A 73 -2.86 -6.16 -19.38
CA GLY A 73 -3.90 -5.74 -20.30
C GLY A 73 -4.00 -6.71 -21.47
N ASP A 74 -4.80 -6.36 -22.48
CA ASP A 74 -5.01 -7.23 -23.63
C ASP A 74 -3.70 -7.48 -24.41
N GLY A 75 -3.24 -8.74 -24.41
CA GLY A 75 -2.01 -9.15 -25.07
C GLY A 75 -0.69 -8.65 -24.46
N TRP A 76 -0.71 -7.98 -23.29
CA TRP A 76 0.51 -7.45 -22.69
C TRP A 76 0.54 -7.52 -21.17
N TRP A 77 1.75 -7.57 -20.63
CA TRP A 77 2.02 -7.34 -19.21
C TRP A 77 3.25 -6.45 -19.03
N ARG A 78 3.32 -5.76 -17.90
CA ARG A 78 4.48 -4.96 -17.46
C ARG A 78 4.69 -5.19 -15.97
N SER A 79 5.93 -5.11 -15.54
CA SER A 79 6.29 -5.09 -14.13
C SER A 79 7.28 -3.98 -13.85
N LEU A 80 7.17 -3.37 -12.68
CA LEU A 80 8.08 -2.35 -12.19
C LEU A 80 8.35 -2.59 -10.71
N VAL A 81 9.63 -2.62 -10.32
CA VAL A 81 10.04 -2.62 -8.92
C VAL A 81 10.88 -1.37 -8.68
N LEU A 82 10.35 -0.44 -7.90
CA LEU A 82 11.07 0.74 -7.44
C LEU A 82 11.58 0.48 -6.03
N ARG A 83 12.87 0.73 -5.81
CA ARG A 83 13.48 0.71 -4.48
C ARG A 83 14.14 2.04 -4.23
N ARG A 84 13.87 2.62 -3.06
CA ARG A 84 14.58 3.80 -2.61
C ARG A 84 16.02 3.40 -2.28
N SER A 85 16.99 4.07 -2.87
CA SER A 85 18.38 3.94 -2.44
C SER A 85 18.53 4.56 -1.06
N ALA A 86 19.29 3.90 -0.17
CA ALA A 86 19.75 4.55 1.05
C ALA A 86 20.55 5.80 0.67
N ARG A 87 20.40 6.87 1.47
CA ARG A 87 21.19 8.10 1.33
C ARG A 87 22.21 8.17 2.45
#